data_AF-A0A645BAS9-F1
#
_entry.id   AF-A0A645BAS9-F1
#
_cell.length_a   1.000
_cell.length_b   1.000
_cell.length_c   1.000
_cell.angle_alpha   90.00
_cell.angle_beta   90.00
_cell.angle_gamma   90.00
#
_symmetry.space_group_name_H-M   'P 1'
#
loop_
_entity.id
_entity.type
_entity.pdbx_description
1 polymer ?
#
loop_
_entity_poly.entity_id
_entity_poly.type
_entity_poly.pdbx_seq_one_letter_code
_entity_poly.pdbx_strand_id
1 'polypeptide(L)'
;MGAAYTRTQILDKLGTPDSIVNEPDDVYQDFVTYKYGCNSFSTVGGEIIDFTLKDSTFSVNGILRVGQNKNTITQMGGIIVKNIIDSQKNYGIIKWKPFENYLNGYGYMSVFYNLNTNIIYRIEFTIILL
;
A
#
# COMPACT_ATOMS: atom_id res chain seq x y z
N MET A 1 9.62 5.33 -15.56
CA MET A 1 9.66 3.88 -15.26
C MET A 1 9.96 3.76 -13.77
N GLY A 2 9.00 3.29 -12.97
CA GLY A 2 9.27 2.92 -11.57
C GLY A 2 10.21 1.72 -11.58
N ALA A 3 11.16 1.66 -10.66
CA ALA A 3 12.11 0.56 -10.60
C ALA A 3 11.36 -0.78 -10.48
N ALA A 4 11.62 -1.72 -11.39
CA ALA A 4 11.24 -3.10 -11.20
C ALA A 4 12.00 -3.60 -9.98
N TYR A 5 11.31 -3.77 -8.84
CA TYR A 5 11.92 -4.39 -7.68
C TYR A 5 11.95 -5.89 -7.95
N THR A 6 13.11 -6.50 -8.11
CA THR A 6 13.21 -7.96 -8.14
C THR A 6 12.82 -8.53 -6.78
N ARG A 7 12.40 -9.80 -6.72
CA ARG A 7 12.18 -10.52 -5.44
C ARG A 7 13.31 -10.31 -4.44
N THR A 8 14.55 -10.35 -4.92
CA THR A 8 15.75 -10.10 -4.10
C THR A 8 15.77 -8.67 -3.54
N GLN A 9 15.46 -7.67 -4.36
CA GLN A 9 15.41 -6.28 -3.89
C GLN A 9 14.31 -6.04 -2.85
N ILE A 10 13.18 -6.76 -2.94
CA ILE A 10 12.11 -6.69 -1.94
C ILE A 10 12.59 -7.29 -0.62
N LEU A 11 13.21 -8.48 -0.66
CA LEU A 11 13.75 -9.14 0.54
C LEU A 11 14.90 -8.33 1.16
N ASP A 12 15.79 -7.74 0.35
CA ASP A 12 16.89 -6.92 0.83
C ASP A 12 16.41 -5.61 1.49
N LYS A 13 15.27 -5.07 1.04
CA LYS A 13 14.73 -3.80 1.55
C LYS A 13 13.76 -3.98 2.71
N LEU A 14 12.96 -5.05 2.70
CA LEU A 14 11.93 -5.30 3.70
C LEU A 14 12.40 -6.29 4.79
N GLY A 15 13.49 -7.00 4.55
CA GLY A 15 13.99 -8.06 5.42
C GLY A 15 13.36 -9.41 5.11
N THR A 16 13.56 -10.36 6.03
CA THR A 16 13.00 -11.71 5.91
C THR A 16 11.52 -11.71 6.32
N PRO A 17 10.61 -12.21 5.47
CA PRO A 17 9.20 -12.34 5.81
C PRO A 17 8.95 -13.49 6.80
N ASP A 18 7.88 -13.39 7.57
CA ASP A 18 7.41 -14.49 8.44
C ASP A 18 6.87 -15.67 7.62
N SER A 19 6.28 -15.37 6.45
CA SER A 19 5.82 -16.39 5.50
C SER A 19 5.72 -15.85 4.08
N ILE A 20 5.81 -16.77 3.12
CA ILE A 20 5.65 -16.51 1.69
C ILE A 20 4.53 -17.40 1.18
N VAL A 21 3.54 -16.81 0.52
CA VAL A 21 2.41 -17.50 -0.12
C VAL A 21 2.55 -17.32 -1.62
N ASN A 22 2.57 -18.43 -2.36
CA ASN A 22 2.50 -18.41 -3.82
C ASN A 22 1.06 -18.75 -4.19
N GLU A 23 0.40 -17.87 -4.93
CA GLU A 23 -0.93 -18.18 -5.43
C GLU A 23 -0.82 -19.22 -6.55
N PRO A 24 -1.85 -20.05 -6.76
CA PRO A 24 -1.91 -20.97 -7.89
C PRO A 24 -1.77 -20.23 -9.23
N ASP A 25 -0.98 -20.79 -10.15
CA ASP A 25 -0.70 -20.18 -11.46
C ASP A 25 -1.96 -19.99 -12.33
N ASP A 26 -3.04 -20.73 -12.05
CA ASP A 26 -4.34 -20.61 -12.71
C ASP A 26 -5.15 -19.39 -12.25
N VAL A 27 -4.73 -18.70 -11.19
CA VAL A 27 -5.35 -17.46 -10.69
C VAL A 27 -4.56 -16.24 -11.16
N TYR A 28 -3.26 -16.21 -10.88
CA TYR A 28 -2.32 -15.18 -11.36
C TYR A 28 -0.91 -15.77 -11.44
N GLN A 29 -0.37 -15.90 -12.65
CA GLN A 29 0.98 -16.38 -12.87
C GLN A 29 2.00 -15.53 -12.09
N ASP A 30 2.92 -16.19 -11.40
CA ASP A 30 4.01 -15.56 -10.62
C ASP A 30 3.53 -14.60 -9.51
N PHE A 31 2.30 -14.76 -9.01
CA PHE A 31 1.80 -13.99 -7.88
C PHE A 31 2.35 -14.53 -6.56
N VAL A 32 3.04 -13.67 -5.82
CA VAL A 32 3.66 -14.02 -4.53
C VAL A 32 3.32 -12.97 -3.49
N THR A 33 2.83 -13.39 -2.34
CA THR A 33 2.61 -12.54 -1.17
C THR A 33 3.63 -12.84 -0.06
N TYR A 34 4.34 -11.80 0.37
CA TYR A 34 5.24 -11.80 1.50
C TYR A 34 4.53 -11.21 2.72
N LYS A 35 4.45 -11.96 3.83
CA LYS A 35 3.80 -11.51 5.07
C LYS A 35 4.82 -11.12 6.14
N TYR A 36 4.56 -10.00 6.82
CA TYR A 36 5.37 -9.43 7.89
C TYR A 36 4.44 -8.99 9.03
N GLY A 37 4.19 -9.88 9.99
CA GLY A 37 3.20 -9.71 11.04
C GLY A 37 1.81 -9.51 10.45
N CYS A 38 1.24 -8.32 10.68
CA CYS A 38 -0.06 -7.95 10.12
C CYS A 38 0.03 -7.20 8.77
N ASN A 39 1.23 -6.99 8.24
CA ASN A 39 1.49 -6.34 6.95
C ASN A 39 1.71 -7.39 5.84
N SER A 40 1.48 -6.99 4.59
CA SER A 40 1.72 -7.82 3.42
C SER A 40 2.16 -7.01 2.21
N PHE A 41 2.98 -7.61 1.36
CA PHE A 41 3.39 -7.09 0.06
C PHE A 41 3.20 -8.20 -0.98
N SER A 42 2.60 -7.87 -2.11
CA SER A 42 2.32 -8.83 -3.18
C SER A 42 2.99 -8.40 -4.47
N THR A 43 3.53 -9.37 -5.20
CA THR A 43 4.26 -9.16 -6.45
C THR A 43 3.73 -10.04 -7.56
N VAL A 44 3.83 -9.59 -8.80
CA VAL A 44 3.62 -10.39 -10.03
C VAL A 44 4.83 -10.21 -10.93
N GLY A 45 5.44 -11.30 -11.40
CA GLY A 45 6.68 -11.22 -12.21
C GLY A 45 7.84 -10.52 -11.50
N GLY A 46 7.82 -10.49 -10.17
CA GLY A 46 8.76 -9.76 -9.31
C GLY A 46 8.30 -8.33 -8.95
N GLU A 47 7.46 -7.67 -9.74
CA GLU A 47 7.06 -6.28 -9.48
C GLU A 47 6.01 -6.17 -8.38
N ILE A 48 6.13 -5.19 -7.47
CA ILE A 48 5.12 -4.92 -6.43
C ILE A 48 3.83 -4.43 -7.09
N ILE A 49 2.75 -5.17 -6.89
CA ILE A 49 1.42 -4.82 -7.39
C ILE A 49 0.45 -4.43 -6.28
N ASP A 50 0.67 -4.89 -5.05
CA ASP A 50 -0.20 -4.57 -3.92
C ASP A 50 0.58 -4.58 -2.61
N PHE A 51 0.17 -3.74 -1.66
CA PHE A 51 0.58 -3.90 -0.27
C PHE A 51 -0.54 -3.50 0.68
N THR A 52 -0.50 -4.08 1.87
CA THR A 52 -1.33 -3.68 3.01
C THR A 52 -0.44 -3.47 4.24
N LEU A 53 -0.48 -2.27 4.81
CA LEU A 53 0.16 -1.94 6.08
C LEU A 53 -0.91 -1.78 7.17
N LYS A 54 -0.73 -2.46 8.31
CA LYS A 54 -1.63 -2.42 9.47
C LYS A 54 -0.91 -2.08 10.79
N ASP A 55 0.41 -1.94 10.76
CA ASP A 55 1.21 -1.44 11.88
C ASP A 55 2.29 -0.45 11.43
N SER A 56 3.08 0.03 12.40
CA SER A 56 4.10 1.07 12.21
C SER A 56 5.45 0.56 11.70
N THR A 57 5.60 -0.72 11.38
CA THR A 57 6.87 -1.34 10.97
C THR A 57 7.39 -0.75 9.67
N PHE A 58 6.50 -0.53 8.70
CA PHE A 58 6.84 0.02 7.38
C PHE A 58 6.27 1.42 7.19
N SER A 59 6.82 2.15 6.22
CA SER A 59 6.32 3.47 5.82
C SER A 59 6.40 3.64 4.32
N VAL A 60 5.41 4.30 3.74
CA VAL A 60 5.41 4.65 2.32
C VAL A 60 6.32 5.86 2.12
N ASN A 61 7.35 5.71 1.29
CA ASN A 61 8.37 6.73 1.01
C ASN A 61 9.07 7.32 2.25
N GLY A 62 9.06 6.62 3.38
CA GLY A 62 9.59 7.15 4.66
C GLY A 62 8.74 8.25 5.30
N ILE A 63 7.59 8.60 4.72
CA ILE A 63 6.75 9.74 5.13
C ILE A 63 5.49 9.24 5.82
N LEU A 64 4.70 8.39 5.15
CA LEU A 64 3.37 7.98 5.60
C LEU A 64 3.41 6.60 6.29
N ARG A 65 2.86 6.52 7.50
CA ARG A 65 2.90 5.33 8.36
C ARG A 65 1.60 5.16 9.17
N VAL A 66 1.25 3.92 9.49
CA VAL A 66 0.16 3.62 10.44
C VAL A 66 0.48 4.17 11.83
N GLY A 67 -0.54 4.70 12.51
CA GLY A 67 -0.39 5.37 13.82
C GLY A 67 -0.15 6.88 13.71
N GLN A 68 0.11 7.41 12.51
CA GLN A 68 0.20 8.86 12.29
C GLN A 68 -1.18 9.50 12.10
N ASN A 69 -1.23 10.83 12.20
CA ASN A 69 -2.41 11.59 11.80
C ASN A 69 -2.62 11.47 10.28
N LYS A 70 -3.87 11.33 9.84
CA LYS A 70 -4.25 11.22 8.42
C LYS A 70 -3.73 12.38 7.57
N ASN A 71 -3.54 13.57 8.17
CA ASN A 71 -3.06 14.76 7.48
C ASN A 71 -1.62 14.60 6.99
N THR A 72 -0.84 13.64 7.49
CA THR A 72 0.50 13.33 6.95
C THR A 72 0.46 12.96 5.46
N ILE A 73 -0.69 12.49 4.94
CA ILE A 73 -0.84 12.18 3.52
C ILE A 73 -0.58 13.39 2.61
N THR A 74 -0.76 14.63 3.10
CA THR A 74 -0.51 15.85 2.31
C THR A 74 0.98 16.07 2.04
N GLN A 75 1.86 15.42 2.81
CA GLN A 75 3.31 15.50 2.65
C GLN A 75 3.85 14.55 1.58
N MET A 76 3.03 13.59 1.11
CA MET A 76 3.43 12.61 0.09
C MET A 76 3.62 13.22 -1.31
N GLY A 77 3.27 14.49 -1.51
CA GLY A 77 2.95 15.01 -2.85
C GLY A 77 1.68 14.34 -3.39
N GLY A 78 1.36 14.51 -4.66
CA GLY A 78 0.21 13.87 -5.32
C GLY A 78 -1.16 14.53 -5.10
N ILE A 79 -2.21 13.83 -5.55
CA ILE A 79 -3.59 14.27 -5.49
C ILE A 79 -4.44 13.36 -4.61
N ILE A 80 -5.32 13.97 -3.81
CA ILE A 80 -6.41 13.25 -3.16
C ILE A 80 -7.57 13.18 -4.16
N VAL A 81 -7.88 11.97 -4.63
CA VAL A 81 -8.94 11.76 -5.64
C VAL A 81 -10.31 11.54 -5.02
N LYS A 82 -10.36 11.06 -3.77
CA LYS A 82 -11.61 10.83 -3.05
C LYS A 82 -11.37 10.84 -1.55
N ASN A 83 -12.35 11.34 -0.80
CA ASN A 83 -12.42 11.18 0.64
C ASN A 83 -13.81 10.61 0.98
N ILE A 84 -13.84 9.42 1.56
CA ILE A 84 -15.06 8.69 1.93
C ILE A 84 -15.14 8.71 3.45
N ILE A 85 -16.33 8.98 3.99
CA ILE A 85 -16.58 9.01 5.43
C ILE A 85 -17.74 8.07 5.71
N ASP A 86 -17.52 7.11 6.62
CA ASP A 86 -18.58 6.29 7.21
C ASP A 86 -18.65 6.66 8.71
N SER A 87 -19.56 7.58 9.03
CA SER A 87 -19.75 8.05 10.40
C SER A 87 -20.36 6.98 11.31
N GLN A 88 -21.13 6.04 10.76
CA GLN A 88 -21.74 4.96 11.54
C GLN A 88 -20.68 3.96 12.00
N LYS A 89 -19.67 3.70 11.17
CA LYS A 89 -18.55 2.79 11.47
C LYS A 89 -17.29 3.52 11.98
N ASN A 90 -17.37 4.82 12.18
CA ASN A 90 -16.30 5.65 12.74
C ASN A 90 -14.96 5.56 11.97
N TYR A 91 -15.01 5.52 10.64
CA TYR A 91 -13.80 5.58 9.82
C TYR A 91 -13.96 6.46 8.57
N GLY A 92 -12.83 6.89 8.04
CA GLY A 92 -12.75 7.49 6.71
C GLY A 92 -11.67 6.84 5.86
N ILE A 93 -11.78 7.03 4.55
CA ILE A 93 -10.84 6.53 3.55
C ILE A 93 -10.43 7.69 2.66
N ILE A 94 -9.13 8.01 2.64
CA ILE A 94 -8.55 8.93 1.66
C ILE A 94 -7.97 8.10 0.53
N LYS A 95 -8.47 8.31 -0.70
CA LYS A 95 -7.85 7.76 -1.91
C LYS A 95 -6.87 8.79 -2.48
N TRP A 96 -5.64 8.36 -2.69
CA TRP A 96 -4.51 9.19 -3.10
C TRP A 96 -3.79 8.61 -4.32
N LYS A 97 -3.24 9.49 -5.16
CA LYS A 97 -2.41 9.14 -6.33
C LYS A 97 -1.17 10.06 -6.44
N PRO A 98 0.00 9.56 -6.88
CA PRO A 98 1.22 10.38 -7.05
C PRO A 98 1.12 11.36 -8.25
N PHE A 99 1.83 12.50 -8.19
CA PHE A 99 1.85 13.52 -9.28
C PHE A 99 2.68 13.11 -10.50
N GLU A 100 3.88 12.53 -10.29
CA GLU A 100 4.87 12.35 -11.37
C GLU A 100 4.49 11.31 -12.43
N ASN A 101 3.40 10.55 -12.26
CA ASN A 101 3.00 9.46 -13.16
C ASN A 101 1.55 9.56 -13.67
N TYR A 102 1.12 10.74 -14.12
CA TYR A 102 -0.11 10.86 -14.92
C TYR A 102 -0.07 10.07 -16.26
N LEU A 103 1.07 9.43 -16.61
CA LEU A 103 1.23 8.70 -17.87
C LEU A 103 1.16 7.16 -17.80
N ASN A 104 1.18 6.52 -16.62
CA ASN A 104 1.05 5.04 -16.53
C ASN A 104 -0.05 4.55 -15.55
N GLY A 105 -0.99 5.42 -15.17
CA GLY A 105 -2.42 5.09 -15.05
C GLY A 105 -2.96 4.06 -14.06
N TYR A 106 -2.18 3.25 -13.34
CA TYR A 106 -2.73 1.98 -12.84
C TYR A 106 -2.77 1.79 -11.34
N GLY A 107 -2.72 2.79 -10.45
CA GLY A 107 -2.84 2.49 -9.01
C GLY A 107 -3.44 3.60 -8.17
N TYR A 108 -3.99 3.23 -7.01
CA TYR A 108 -4.37 4.19 -5.97
C TYR A 108 -3.97 3.65 -4.60
N MET A 109 -3.58 4.57 -3.71
CA MET A 109 -3.39 4.28 -2.30
C MET A 109 -4.67 4.64 -1.55
N SER A 110 -5.14 3.74 -0.69
CA SER A 110 -6.25 3.98 0.24
C SER A 110 -5.70 4.08 1.66
N VAL A 111 -5.95 5.21 2.32
CA VAL A 111 -5.52 5.48 3.69
C VAL A 111 -6.75 5.49 4.59
N PHE A 112 -6.84 4.50 5.45
CA PHE A 112 -7.94 4.32 6.39
C PHE A 112 -7.60 4.95 7.73
N TYR A 113 -8.51 5.76 8.25
CA TYR A 113 -8.30 6.48 9.50
C TYR A 113 -9.56 6.46 10.37
N ASN A 114 -9.37 6.50 11.68
CA ASN A 114 -10.46 6.64 12.64
C ASN A 114 -10.95 8.09 12.69
N LEU A 115 -12.26 8.34 12.64
CA LEU A 115 -12.77 9.72 12.54
C LEU A 115 -12.54 10.53 13.82
N ASN A 116 -12.68 9.90 14.98
CA ASN A 116 -12.54 10.58 16.28
C ASN A 116 -11.10 11.03 16.55
N THR A 117 -10.13 10.19 16.21
CA THR A 117 -8.71 10.44 16.52
C THR A 117 -7.93 11.00 15.34
N ASN A 118 -8.49 10.88 14.12
CA ASN A 118 -7.79 11.12 12.86
C ASN A 118 -6.51 10.27 12.69
N ILE A 119 -6.37 9.16 13.41
CA ILE A 119 -5.21 8.28 13.33
C ILE A 119 -5.40 7.23 12.24
N ILE A 120 -4.37 7.05 11.43
CA ILE A 120 -4.30 6.03 10.38
C ILE A 120 -4.17 4.67 11.05
N TYR A 121 -5.02 3.71 10.66
CA TYR A 121 -4.94 2.32 11.14
C TYR A 121 -4.66 1.31 10.01
N ARG A 122 -4.80 1.72 8.74
CA ARG A 122 -4.48 0.87 7.59
C ARG A 122 -4.09 1.71 6.38
N ILE A 123 -3.11 1.24 5.63
CA ILE A 123 -2.73 1.78 4.32
C ILE A 123 -2.75 0.63 3.32
N GLU A 124 -3.41 0.81 2.20
CA GLU A 124 -3.44 -0.13 1.09
C GLU A 124 -2.96 0.57 -0.17
N PHE A 125 -2.19 -0.12 -1.01
CA PHE A 125 -1.88 0.32 -2.36
C PHE A 125 -2.17 -0.84 -3.28
N THR A 126 -2.92 -0.58 -4.35
CA THR A 126 -3.26 -1.61 -5.34
C THR A 126 -3.04 -1.07 -6.74
N ILE A 127 -2.36 -1.86 -7.56
CA ILE A 127 -2.26 -1.67 -9.01
C ILE A 127 -3.45 -2.37 -9.70
N ILE A 128 -4.16 -1.65 -10.56
CA ILE A 128 -5.13 -2.12 -11.53
C ILE A 128 -4.33 -2.69 -12.72
N LEU A 129 -4.12 -4.00 -12.72
CA LEU A 129 -3.61 -4.70 -13.89
C LEU A 129 -4.70 -4.65 -14.99
N LEU A 130 -4.39 -4.06 -16.15
CA LEU A 130 -5.26 -4.06 -17.34
C LEU A 130 -5.05 -5.32 -18.17
#